data_AF-B7L3A6-F1
#
_entry.id   AF-B7L3A6-F1
#
_cell.length_a   1.000
_cell.length_b   1.000
_cell.length_c   1.000
_cell.angle_alpha   90.00
_cell.angle_beta   90.00
_cell.angle_gamma   90.00
#
_symmetry.space_group_name_H-M   'P 1'
#
loop_
_entity.id
_entity.type
_entity.pdbx_description
1 polymer ?
#
loop_
_entity_poly.entity_id
_entity_poly.type
_entity_poly.pdbx_seq_one_letter_code
_entity_poly.pdbx_strand_id
1 'polypeptide(L)'
;MSFRDLPTLVTRREEAVTLLEAIATGVDEAELAPFLTALMTYEAEQAAAIMRGSGNEMSVRVQLGALLAEAGLVTQDEVFAALEARHALGRGEAA
;
A
#
# COMPACT_ATOMS: atom_id res chain seq x y z
N MET A 1 -8.62 -13.39 7.01
CA MET A 1 -8.85 -12.26 7.94
C MET A 1 -9.23 -11.07 7.07
N SER A 2 -10.17 -10.21 7.46
CA SER A 2 -10.43 -8.99 6.67
C SER A 2 -9.36 -7.95 6.98
N PHE A 3 -8.96 -7.14 6.01
CA PHE A 3 -8.07 -6.01 6.26
C PHE A 3 -8.70 -5.00 7.24
N ARG A 4 -10.04 -4.96 7.33
CA ARG A 4 -10.78 -4.12 8.27
C ARG A 4 -10.63 -4.53 9.73
N ASP A 5 -10.19 -5.77 9.98
CA ASP A 5 -9.94 -6.28 11.33
C ASP A 5 -8.49 -6.05 11.78
N LEU A 6 -7.64 -5.49 10.92
CA LEU A 6 -6.23 -5.26 11.22
C LEU A 6 -6.03 -4.05 12.15
N PRO A 7 -5.01 -4.09 13.02
CA PRO A 7 -4.52 -2.88 13.65
C PRO A 7 -4.00 -1.90 12.58
N THR A 8 -4.22 -0.60 12.78
CA THR A 8 -3.73 0.42 11.84
C THR A 8 -2.21 0.41 11.73
N LEU A 9 -1.51 0.21 12.86
CA LEU A 9 -0.08 -0.01 12.86
C LEU A 9 0.22 -1.49 12.62
N VAL A 10 0.61 -1.81 11.39
CA VAL A 10 0.98 -3.16 10.97
C VAL A 10 2.43 -3.45 11.37
N THR A 11 2.62 -4.55 12.08
CA THR A 11 3.95 -4.95 12.62
C THR A 11 4.30 -6.40 12.33
N ARG A 12 3.35 -7.17 11.78
CA ARG A 12 3.52 -8.59 11.46
C ARG A 12 3.39 -8.83 9.97
N ARG A 13 4.07 -9.90 9.52
CA ARG A 13 4.04 -10.32 8.11
C ARG A 13 2.64 -10.69 7.65
N GLU A 14 1.86 -11.38 8.47
CA GLU A 14 0.51 -11.82 8.10
C GLU A 14 -0.45 -10.64 7.86
N GLU A 15 -0.29 -9.58 8.65
CA GLU A 15 -1.03 -8.32 8.52
C GLU A 15 -0.65 -7.60 7.22
N ALA A 16 0.65 -7.55 6.91
CA ALA A 16 1.17 -6.95 5.68
C ALA A 16 0.70 -7.70 4.43
N VAL A 17 0.71 -9.04 4.46
CA VAL A 17 0.17 -9.87 3.37
C VAL A 17 -1.32 -9.61 3.18
N THR A 18 -2.10 -9.49 4.26
CA THR A 18 -3.54 -9.15 4.18
C THR A 18 -3.76 -7.78 3.52
N LEU A 19 -2.88 -6.80 3.76
CA LEU A 19 -2.92 -5.51 3.05
C LEU A 19 -2.54 -5.65 1.56
N LEU A 20 -1.56 -6.48 1.20
CA LEU A 20 -1.23 -6.75 -0.20
C LEU A 20 -2.39 -7.42 -0.93
N GLU A 21 -3.09 -8.35 -0.29
CA GLU A 21 -4.31 -8.95 -0.84
C GLU A 21 -5.43 -7.91 -1.03
N ALA A 22 -5.60 -6.97 -0.10
CA ALA A 22 -6.55 -5.85 -0.24
C ALA A 22 -6.19 -4.96 -1.45
N ILE A 23 -4.90 -4.66 -1.65
CA ILE A 23 -4.41 -3.93 -2.83
C ILE A 23 -4.74 -4.72 -4.10
N ALA A 24 -4.40 -6.01 -4.14
CA ALA A 24 -4.58 -6.88 -5.30
C ALA A 24 -6.05 -7.02 -5.69
N THR A 25 -6.97 -7.06 -4.71
CA THR A 25 -8.42 -7.15 -4.92
C THR A 25 -9.09 -5.82 -5.26
N GLY A 26 -8.36 -4.71 -5.18
CA GLY A 26 -8.82 -3.40 -5.64
C GLY A 26 -9.61 -2.59 -4.63
N VAL A 27 -9.32 -2.79 -3.33
CA VAL A 27 -9.80 -1.90 -2.26
C VAL A 27 -9.45 -0.43 -2.56
N ASP A 28 -10.35 0.47 -2.18
CA ASP A 28 -10.19 1.92 -2.35
C ASP A 28 -8.96 2.43 -1.57
N GLU A 29 -8.24 3.39 -2.17
CA GLU A 29 -7.10 4.03 -1.53
C GLU A 29 -7.48 4.75 -0.22
N ALA A 30 -8.70 5.27 -0.12
CA ALA A 30 -9.20 5.88 1.11
C ALA A 30 -9.28 4.89 2.27
N GLU A 31 -9.59 3.62 2.00
CA GLU A 31 -9.61 2.56 3.02
C GLU A 31 -8.18 2.12 3.43
N LEU A 32 -7.19 2.36 2.58
CA LEU A 32 -5.78 2.01 2.83
C LEU A 32 -4.97 3.16 3.48
N ALA A 33 -5.41 4.40 3.31
CA ALA A 33 -4.73 5.59 3.79
C ALA A 33 -4.36 5.56 5.29
N PRO A 34 -5.21 5.05 6.21
CA PRO A 34 -4.85 4.99 7.63
C PRO A 34 -3.61 4.14 7.91
N PHE A 35 -3.44 3.01 7.20
CA PHE A 35 -2.27 2.13 7.36
C PHE A 35 -0.99 2.80 6.85
N LEU A 36 -1.09 3.53 5.72
CA LEU A 36 0.01 4.34 5.20
C LEU A 36 0.43 5.38 6.25
N THR A 37 -0.51 6.19 6.73
CA THR A 37 -0.21 7.23 7.74
C THR A 37 0.43 6.66 9.00
N ALA A 38 -0.02 5.50 9.48
CA ALA A 38 0.57 4.88 10.67
C ALA A 38 1.99 4.35 10.47
N LEU A 39 2.38 4.02 9.24
CA LEU A 39 3.73 3.52 8.91
C LEU A 39 4.70 4.64 8.49
N MET A 40 4.21 5.83 8.18
CA MET A 40 5.05 6.94 7.78
C MET A 40 5.88 7.47 8.95
N THR A 41 7.17 7.65 8.72
CA THR A 41 8.01 8.46 9.59
C THR A 41 7.85 9.94 9.23
N TYR A 42 8.32 10.82 10.11
CA TYR A 42 8.34 12.26 9.84
C TYR A 42 9.11 12.61 8.55
N GLU A 43 10.20 11.91 8.27
CA GLU A 43 10.98 12.08 7.03
C GLU A 43 10.18 11.64 5.80
N ALA A 44 9.46 10.51 5.90
CA ALA A 44 8.61 10.03 4.82
C ALA A 44 7.43 10.99 4.55
N GLU A 45 6.87 11.61 5.60
CA GLU A 45 5.82 12.64 5.48
C GLU A 45 6.34 13.88 4.74
N GLN A 46 7.54 14.36 5.09
CA GLN A 46 8.14 15.48 4.39
C GLN A 46 8.43 15.15 2.92
N ALA A 47 8.98 13.97 2.64
CA ALA A 47 9.23 13.54 1.27
C ALA A 47 7.92 13.46 0.46
N ALA A 48 6.86 12.92 1.04
CA ALA A 48 5.53 12.86 0.42
C ALA A 48 4.96 14.27 0.15
N ALA A 49 5.11 15.20 1.09
CA ALA A 49 4.66 16.58 0.92
C ALA A 49 5.39 17.30 -0.24
N ILE A 50 6.71 17.09 -0.37
CA ILE A 50 7.50 17.63 -1.49
C ILE A 50 7.04 17.02 -2.81
N MET A 51 6.91 15.69 -2.87
CA MET A 51 6.46 14.97 -4.07
C MET A 51 5.08 15.47 -4.53
N ARG A 52 4.14 15.62 -3.59
CA ARG A 52 2.82 16.22 -3.85
C ARG A 52 2.91 17.64 -4.39
N GLY A 53 3.71 18.50 -3.75
CA GLY A 53 3.91 19.88 -4.21
C GLY A 53 4.52 19.98 -5.61
N SER A 54 5.27 18.96 -6.03
CA SER A 54 5.90 18.86 -7.36
C SER A 54 5.03 18.17 -8.43
N GLY A 55 3.86 17.63 -8.06
CA GLY A 55 3.02 16.83 -8.96
C GLY A 55 3.52 15.40 -9.22
N ASN A 56 4.49 14.91 -8.45
CA ASN A 56 5.06 13.56 -8.54
C ASN A 56 4.58 12.66 -7.38
N GLU A 57 3.35 12.88 -6.92
CA GLU A 57 2.76 12.06 -5.85
C GLU A 57 2.64 10.59 -6.27
N MET A 58 3.06 9.71 -5.36
CA MET A 58 2.84 8.28 -5.51
C MET A 58 1.44 7.92 -5.02
N SER A 59 0.77 6.98 -5.68
CA SER A 59 -0.51 6.45 -5.19
C SER A 59 -0.36 5.82 -3.80
N VAL A 60 -1.42 5.84 -2.99
CA VAL A 60 -1.42 5.28 -1.62
C VAL A 60 -0.96 3.82 -1.62
N ARG A 61 -1.42 3.03 -2.61
CA ARG A 61 -1.11 1.60 -2.74
C ARG A 61 0.37 1.34 -2.95
N VAL A 62 1.01 2.11 -3.85
CA VAL A 62 2.44 1.97 -4.14
C VAL A 62 3.26 2.40 -2.93
N GLN A 63 2.91 3.51 -2.28
CA GLN A 63 3.63 4.00 -1.12
C GLN A 63 3.50 3.05 0.08
N LEU A 64 2.29 2.53 0.33
CA LEU A 64 2.05 1.54 1.38
C LEU A 64 2.85 0.26 1.14
N GLY A 65 2.84 -0.28 -0.09
CA GLY A 65 3.65 -1.44 -0.44
C GLY A 65 5.14 -1.23 -0.21
N ALA A 66 5.67 -0.06 -0.57
CA ALA A 66 7.07 0.29 -0.34
C ALA A 66 7.43 0.31 1.16
N LEU A 67 6.58 0.92 2.00
CA LEU A 67 6.82 0.97 3.45
C LEU A 67 6.74 -0.41 4.11
N LEU A 68 5.81 -1.28 3.68
CA LEU A 68 5.72 -2.65 4.19
C LEU A 68 6.97 -3.48 3.83
N ALA A 69 7.54 -3.26 2.65
CA ALA A 69 8.79 -3.91 2.24
C ALA A 69 10.02 -3.32 2.95
N GLU A 70 10.07 -2.01 3.15
CA GLU A 70 11.12 -1.33 3.91
C GLU A 70 11.14 -1.77 5.38
N ALA A 71 9.96 -1.98 5.97
CA ALA A 71 9.80 -2.56 7.30
C ALA A 71 10.17 -4.06 7.37
N GLY A 72 10.49 -4.70 6.25
CA GLY A 72 10.87 -6.11 6.17
C GLY A 72 9.72 -7.09 6.41
N LEU A 73 8.46 -6.64 6.34
CA LEU A 73 7.28 -7.48 6.56
C LEU A 73 6.96 -8.32 5.31
N VAL A 74 7.23 -7.77 4.13
CA VAL A 74 7.05 -8.40 2.82
C VAL A 74 8.26 -8.11 1.93
N THR A 75 8.40 -8.84 0.82
CA THR A 75 9.43 -8.56 -0.18
C THR A 75 8.93 -7.58 -1.25
N GLN A 76 9.87 -6.98 -1.98
CA GLN A 76 9.53 -6.15 -3.14
C GLN A 76 8.79 -6.95 -4.22
N ASP A 77 9.11 -8.23 -4.40
CA ASP A 77 8.44 -9.11 -5.37
C ASP A 77 6.97 -9.34 -4.99
N GLU A 78 6.68 -9.52 -3.70
CA GLU A 78 5.30 -9.65 -3.20
C GLU A 78 4.48 -8.39 -3.45
N VAL A 79 5.09 -7.21 -3.22
CA VAL A 79 4.47 -5.91 -3.50
C VAL A 79 4.19 -5.76 -5.00
N PHE A 80 5.17 -6.08 -5.85
CA PHE A 80 5.03 -5.97 -7.30
C PHE A 80 3.90 -6.89 -7.82
N ALA A 81 3.86 -8.14 -7.34
CA ALA A 81 2.81 -9.09 -7.71
C ALA A 81 1.40 -8.59 -7.33
N ALA A 82 1.24 -7.97 -6.15
CA ALA A 82 -0.03 -7.41 -5.73
C ALA A 82 -0.49 -6.24 -6.61
N LEU A 83 0.44 -5.34 -6.97
CA LEU A 83 0.16 -4.21 -7.86
C LEU A 83 -0.15 -4.67 -9.30
N GLU A 84 0.54 -5.70 -9.78
CA GLU A 84 0.28 -6.30 -11.09
C GLU A 84 -1.11 -6.94 -11.14
N ALA A 85 -1.49 -7.71 -10.12
CA ALA A 85 -2.82 -8.30 -10.01
C ALA A 85 -3.92 -7.22 -10.04
N ARG A 86 -3.73 -6.12 -9.31
CA ARG A 86 -4.65 -4.98 -9.33
C ARG A 86 -4.73 -4.33 -10.72
N HIS A 87 -3.59 -4.14 -11.37
CA HIS A 87 -3.55 -3.58 -12.72
C HIS A 87 -4.24 -4.49 -13.74
N ALA A 88 -4.14 -5.81 -13.57
CA ALA A 88 -4.88 -6.78 -14.39
C ALA A 88 -6.40 -6.67 -14.21
N LEU A 89 -6.90 -6.46 -12.97
CA LEU A 89 -8.32 -6.21 -12.72
C LEU A 89 -8.83 -4.96 -13.45
N GLY A 90 -8.08 -3.85 -13.38
CA GLY A 90 -8.46 -2.61 -14.08
C GLY A 90 -8.46 -2.72 -15.61
N ARG A 91 -7.74 -3.69 -16.18
CA ARG A 91 -7.78 -4.01 -17.63
C ARG A 91 -8.92 -4.96 -18.00
N GLY A 92 -9.38 -5.80 -17.08
CA GLY A 92 -10.49 -6.73 -17.30
C GLY A 92 -11.87 -6.07 -17.36
N GLU A 93 -12.06 -4.92 -16.71
CA GLU A 93 -13.30 -4.14 -16.76
C GLU A 93 -13.44 -3.29 -18.05
N ALA A 94 -12.37 -3.16 -18.83
CA ALA A 94 -12.33 -2.41 -20.08
C ALA A 94 -12.55 -3.27 -21.35
N ALA A 95 -12.97 -4.53 -21.19
CA ALA A 95 -13.20 -5.50 -22.27
C ALA A 95 -14.68 -5.87 -22.44
#